data_AF-A0A2T9Y0E9-F1
#
_entry.id   AF-A0A2T9Y0E9-F1
#
_cell.length_a   1.000
_cell.length_b   1.000
_cell.length_c   1.000
_cell.angle_alpha   90.00
_cell.angle_beta   90.00
_cell.angle_gamma   90.00
#
_symmetry.space_group_name_H-M   'P 1'
#
loop_
_entity.id
_entity.type
_entity.pdbx_description
1 polymer ?
#
loop_
_entity_poly.entity_id
_entity_poly.type
_entity_poly.pdbx_seq_one_letter_code
_entity_poly.pdbx_strand_id
1 'polypeptide(L)'
;MTTVKTLRIGFWNVQGLSPSKWDTVIQQFDQNKYDLIFTAETWFIDHQYHIQHPNFVISSHRFPRPIIGHEQSGLMLLASTELKSNINSAQSTSYTITLSVFGKTIFGAYFPPTLSP
;
A
#
# COMPACT_ATOMS: atom_id res chain seq x y z
N MET A 1 -22.52 -0.74 -25.45
CA MET A 1 -21.47 -1.74 -25.17
C MET A 1 -20.95 -1.47 -23.77
N THR A 2 -21.09 -2.42 -22.85
CA THR A 2 -20.52 -2.31 -21.51
C THR A 2 -19.01 -2.53 -21.60
N THR A 3 -18.23 -1.46 -21.40
CA THR A 3 -16.77 -1.54 -21.38
C THR A 3 -16.36 -2.34 -20.14
N VAL A 4 -15.71 -3.49 -20.35
CA VAL A 4 -15.11 -4.25 -19.24
C VAL A 4 -13.91 -3.45 -18.74
N LYS A 5 -14.05 -2.80 -17.57
CA LYS A 5 -12.94 -2.07 -16.93
C LYS A 5 -12.12 -3.06 -16.11
N THR A 6 -10.90 -3.34 -16.54
CA THR A 6 -9.95 -4.18 -15.80
C THR A 6 -9.36 -3.37 -14.65
N LEU A 7 -9.29 -3.97 -13.46
CA LEU A 7 -8.63 -3.37 -12.30
C LEU A 7 -7.11 -3.59 -12.39
N ARG A 8 -6.32 -2.51 -12.39
CA ARG A 8 -4.85 -2.55 -12.49
C ARG A 8 -4.23 -2.38 -11.11
N ILE A 9 -3.50 -3.40 -10.67
CA ILE A 9 -2.95 -3.48 -9.32
C ILE A 9 -1.42 -3.52 -9.40
N GLY A 10 -0.76 -2.60 -8.70
CA GLY A 10 0.68 -2.59 -8.49
C GLY A 10 1.02 -3.17 -7.12
N PHE A 11 2.17 -3.85 -7.03
CA PHE A 11 2.76 -4.26 -5.76
C PHE A 11 4.27 -4.00 -5.82
N TRP A 12 4.77 -3.10 -4.98
CA TRP A 12 6.18 -2.73 -4.97
C TRP A 12 6.79 -2.83 -3.59
N ASN A 13 7.87 -3.59 -3.47
CA ASN A 13 8.78 -3.45 -2.36
C ASN A 13 9.60 -2.16 -2.58
N VAL A 14 9.42 -1.17 -1.70
CA VAL A 14 10.03 0.14 -1.85
C VAL A 14 11.29 0.31 -1.03
N GLN A 15 11.64 -0.61 -0.11
CA GLN A 15 12.85 -0.55 0.72
C GLN A 15 13.09 0.86 1.30
N GLY A 16 12.16 1.30 2.14
CA GLY A 16 12.03 2.66 2.65
C GLY A 16 11.33 3.60 1.67
N LEU A 17 10.13 4.06 2.03
CA LEU A 17 9.32 4.98 1.22
C LEU A 17 9.81 6.43 1.35
N SER A 18 10.93 6.74 0.70
CA SER A 18 11.45 8.12 0.63
C SER A 18 10.49 9.06 -0.13
N PRO A 19 10.58 10.38 0.08
CA PRO A 19 9.75 11.35 -0.65
C PRO A 19 9.76 11.17 -2.17
N SER A 20 10.93 10.93 -2.77
CA SER A 20 11.04 10.68 -4.22
C SER A 20 10.33 9.41 -4.70
N LYS A 21 10.33 8.35 -3.88
CA LYS A 21 9.60 7.11 -4.18
C LYS A 21 8.10 7.32 -4.00
N TRP A 22 7.70 8.08 -2.98
CA TRP A 22 6.33 8.51 -2.79
C TRP A 22 5.80 9.27 -4.02
N ASP A 23 6.52 10.29 -4.50
CA ASP A 23 6.13 11.05 -5.68
C ASP A 23 5.97 10.15 -6.92
N THR A 24 6.89 9.19 -7.08
CA THR A 24 6.82 8.19 -8.17
C THR A 24 5.57 7.32 -8.06
N VAL A 25 5.18 6.93 -6.85
CA VAL A 25 3.96 6.15 -6.58
C VAL A 25 2.72 6.97 -6.89
N ILE A 26 2.66 8.22 -6.46
CA ILE A 26 1.52 9.10 -6.72
C ILE A 26 1.37 9.42 -8.21
N GLN A 27 2.49 9.67 -8.91
CA GLN A 27 2.49 9.92 -10.35
C GLN A 27 1.84 8.77 -11.16
N GLN A 28 1.87 7.53 -10.65
CA GLN A 28 1.21 6.42 -11.33
C GLN A 28 -0.32 6.51 -11.30
N PHE A 29 -0.90 7.14 -10.28
CA PHE A 29 -2.32 7.46 -10.26
C PHE A 29 -2.63 8.65 -11.17
N ASP A 30 -1.81 9.69 -11.16
CA ASP A 30 -1.98 10.87 -12.02
C ASP A 30 -1.92 10.51 -13.52
N GLN A 31 -1.09 9.54 -13.87
CA GLN A 31 -0.97 9.01 -15.24
C GLN A 31 -2.02 7.94 -15.56
N ASN A 32 -2.98 7.69 -14.66
CA ASN A 32 -4.00 6.66 -14.79
C ASN A 32 -3.41 5.28 -15.13
N LYS A 33 -2.25 4.91 -14.60
CA LYS A 33 -1.60 3.62 -14.88
C LYS A 33 -2.09 2.50 -13.97
N TYR A 34 -2.36 2.82 -12.71
CA TYR A 34 -2.82 1.88 -11.71
C TYR A 34 -4.04 2.41 -10.97
N ASP A 35 -4.91 1.49 -10.55
CA ASP A 35 -6.10 1.79 -9.76
C ASP A 35 -5.88 1.46 -8.27
N LEU A 36 -5.02 0.47 -7.99
CA LEU A 36 -4.54 0.10 -6.65
C LEU A 36 -3.03 -0.07 -6.66
N ILE A 37 -2.36 0.38 -5.60
CA ILE A 37 -0.94 0.11 -5.37
C ILE A 37 -0.74 -0.34 -3.93
N PHE A 38 -0.13 -1.50 -3.76
CA PHE A 38 0.47 -1.93 -2.50
C PHE A 38 1.95 -1.54 -2.52
N THR A 39 2.41 -0.91 -1.44
CA THR A 39 3.84 -0.72 -1.18
C THR A 39 4.23 -1.56 0.04
N ALA A 40 5.38 -2.21 -0.04
CA ALA A 40 5.97 -3.05 1.01
C ALA A 40 7.34 -2.52 1.42
N GLU A 41 7.79 -2.85 2.62
CA GLU A 41 8.97 -2.24 3.24
C GLU A 41 8.94 -0.72 3.23
N THR A 42 7.79 -0.10 3.55
CA THR A 42 7.74 1.37 3.64
C THR A 42 8.60 1.90 4.77
N TRP A 43 8.92 1.05 5.76
CA TRP A 43 9.56 1.40 7.04
C TRP A 43 8.86 2.55 7.76
N PHE A 44 7.59 2.78 7.41
CA PHE A 44 6.76 3.87 7.92
C PHE A 44 7.40 5.26 7.86
N ILE A 45 8.31 5.49 6.90
CA ILE A 45 8.90 6.79 6.62
C ILE A 45 7.77 7.77 6.29
N ASP A 46 7.78 8.94 6.92
CA ASP A 46 6.80 10.03 6.76
C ASP A 46 5.32 9.60 6.80
N HIS A 47 5.02 8.52 7.54
CA HIS A 47 3.70 7.91 7.53
C HIS A 47 2.57 8.89 7.90
N GLN A 48 2.81 9.81 8.85
CA GLN A 48 1.82 10.82 9.26
C GLN A 48 1.44 11.77 8.12
N TYR A 49 2.35 12.01 7.18
CA TYR A 49 2.08 12.76 5.96
C TYR A 49 1.30 11.89 4.97
N HIS A 50 1.75 10.66 4.73
CA HIS A 50 1.11 9.75 3.77
C HIS A 50 -0.35 9.42 4.10
N ILE A 51 -0.72 9.25 5.38
CA ILE A 51 -2.11 8.93 5.77
C ILE A 51 -3.10 10.06 5.49
N GLN A 52 -2.62 11.28 5.32
CA GLN A 52 -3.46 12.44 5.01
C GLN A 52 -3.73 12.55 3.50
N HIS A 53 -3.04 11.78 2.66
CA HIS A 53 -3.17 11.88 1.22
C HIS A 53 -4.51 11.29 0.71
N PRO A 54 -5.16 11.91 -0.29
CA PRO A 54 -6.45 11.42 -0.81
C PRO A 54 -6.43 9.97 -1.30
N ASN A 55 -5.30 9.50 -1.84
CA ASN A 55 -5.13 8.12 -2.31
C ASN A 55 -4.93 7.10 -1.17
N PHE A 56 -4.67 7.54 0.06
CA PHE A 56 -4.45 6.63 1.18
C PHE A 56 -5.71 5.81 1.51
N VAL A 57 -5.53 4.51 1.71
CA VAL A 57 -6.59 3.59 2.16
C VAL A 57 -6.29 3.07 3.56
N ILE A 58 -5.18 2.34 3.72
CA ILE A 58 -4.79 1.70 4.98
C ILE A 58 -3.30 1.35 4.97
N SER A 59 -2.72 1.12 6.14
CA SER A 59 -1.38 0.58 6.33
C SER A 59 -1.37 -0.57 7.33
N SER A 60 -0.34 -1.42 7.27
CA SER A 60 -0.12 -2.47 8.28
C SER A 60 0.09 -1.90 9.67
N HIS A 61 -0.11 -2.76 10.67
CA HIS A 61 0.30 -2.45 12.03
C HIS A 61 1.83 -2.33 12.13
N ARG A 62 2.27 -1.38 12.96
CA ARG A 62 3.69 -1.18 13.24
C ARG A 62 4.19 -2.25 14.21
N PHE A 63 5.42 -2.69 14.00
CA PHE A 63 6.18 -3.39 15.04
C PHE A 63 6.74 -2.38 16.05
N PRO A 64 7.13 -2.83 17.25
CA PRO A 64 7.94 -2.02 18.15
C PRO A 64 9.17 -1.48 17.41
N ARG A 65 9.45 -0.19 17.60
CA ARG A 65 10.56 0.48 16.92
C ARG A 65 11.89 -0.15 17.36
N PRO A 66 12.78 -0.55 16.43
CA PRO A 66 14.06 -1.11 16.80
C PRO A 66 14.97 -0.03 17.40
N ILE A 67 15.87 -0.44 18.30
CA ILE A 67 16.85 0.44 18.94
C ILE A 67 17.92 0.88 17.92
N ILE A 68 18.23 0.02 16.95
CA ILE A 68 19.26 0.22 15.92
C ILE A 68 18.65 -0.16 14.56
N GLY A 69 18.92 0.65 13.53
CA GLY A 69 18.47 0.40 12.15
C GLY A 69 17.14 1.07 11.80
N HIS A 70 16.60 0.72 10.63
CA HIS A 70 15.30 1.20 10.16
C HIS A 70 14.15 0.41 10.79
N GLU A 71 12.93 0.96 10.76
CA GLU A 71 11.74 0.21 11.15
C GLU A 71 11.59 -1.03 10.27
N GLN A 72 11.07 -2.11 10.86
CA GLN A 72 10.80 -3.35 10.14
C GLN A 72 9.44 -3.28 9.43
N SER A 73 9.33 -3.96 8.30
CA SER A 73 8.07 -4.11 7.56
C SER A 73 7.52 -2.76 7.05
N GLY A 74 6.20 -2.66 6.95
CA GLY A 74 5.48 -1.52 6.42
C GLY A 74 4.80 -1.89 5.11
N LEU A 75 3.50 -2.21 5.20
CA LEU A 75 2.61 -2.27 4.06
C LEU A 75 1.77 -1.00 4.03
N MET A 76 1.52 -0.48 2.83
CA MET A 76 0.56 0.59 2.61
C MET A 76 -0.21 0.32 1.33
N LEU A 77 -1.53 0.47 1.40
CA LEU A 77 -2.43 0.38 0.28
C LEU A 77 -2.91 1.78 -0.12
N LEU A 78 -2.73 2.08 -1.39
CA LEU A 78 -3.19 3.28 -2.06
C LEU A 78 -4.19 2.91 -3.15
N ALA A 79 -5.19 3.76 -3.35
CA ALA A 79 -6.20 3.59 -4.39
C ALA A 79 -6.43 4.91 -5.13
N SER A 80 -6.83 4.83 -6.41
CA SER A 80 -7.34 6.00 -7.11
C SER A 80 -8.58 6.53 -6.38
N THR A 81 -8.76 7.85 -6.39
CA THR A 81 -9.90 8.50 -5.73
C THR A 81 -11.24 7.98 -6.25
N GLU A 82 -11.31 7.68 -7.55
CA GLU A 82 -12.47 7.03 -8.19
C GLU A 82 -12.77 5.64 -7.62
N LEU A 83 -11.74 4.83 -7.38
CA LEU A 83 -11.93 3.46 -6.91
C LEU A 83 -12.33 3.40 -5.43
N LYS A 84 -11.92 4.38 -4.62
CA LYS A 84 -12.17 4.38 -3.16
C LYS A 84 -13.65 4.24 -2.80
N SER A 85 -14.56 4.80 -3.59
CA SER A 85 -16.02 4.68 -3.37
C SER A 85 -16.56 3.26 -3.55
N ASN A 86 -15.80 2.38 -4.20
CA ASN A 86 -16.17 0.99 -4.46
C ASN A 86 -15.53 0.01 -3.48
N ILE A 87 -14.66 0.50 -2.58
CA ILE A 87 -14.05 -0.32 -1.53
C ILE A 87 -15.10 -0.61 -0.46
N ASN A 88 -15.42 -1.89 -0.30
CA ASN A 88 -16.39 -2.34 0.70
C ASN A 88 -15.77 -2.44 2.09
N SER A 89 -14.52 -2.89 2.18
CA SER A 89 -13.78 -2.97 3.44
C SER A 89 -12.28 -3.06 3.19
N ALA A 90 -11.49 -2.60 4.17
CA ALA A 90 -10.05 -2.80 4.22
C ALA A 90 -9.64 -3.14 5.65
N GLN A 91 -8.79 -4.15 5.81
CA GLN A 91 -8.28 -4.62 7.10
C GLN A 91 -6.79 -4.89 6.99
N SER A 92 -6.08 -4.81 8.11
CA SER A 92 -4.64 -5.01 8.14
C SER A 92 -4.18 -5.82 9.34
N THR A 93 -3.10 -6.57 9.15
CA THR A 93 -2.25 -7.09 10.21
C THR A 93 -0.86 -6.44 10.08
N SER A 94 0.15 -6.94 10.81
CA SER A 94 1.53 -6.48 10.61
C SER A 94 2.18 -7.01 9.31
N TYR A 95 1.57 -8.01 8.67
CA TYR A 95 2.13 -8.71 7.49
C TYR A 95 1.20 -8.72 6.26
N THR A 96 -0.07 -8.34 6.44
CA THR A 96 -1.07 -8.41 5.39
C THR A 96 -1.97 -7.18 5.37
N ILE A 97 -2.44 -6.81 4.19
CA ILE A 97 -3.59 -5.94 3.97
C ILE A 97 -4.60 -6.74 3.15
N THR A 98 -5.84 -6.79 3.63
CA THR A 98 -6.97 -7.42 2.96
C THR A 98 -7.93 -6.33 2.50
N LEU A 99 -8.26 -6.32 1.20
CA LEU A 99 -9.17 -5.37 0.58
C LEU A 99 -10.38 -6.12 -0.02
N SER A 100 -11.59 -5.66 0.24
CA SER A 100 -12.80 -6.09 -0.46
C SER A 100 -13.26 -4.98 -1.42
N VAL A 101 -13.34 -5.28 -2.71
CA VAL A 101 -13.73 -4.33 -3.76
C VAL A 101 -14.40 -5.08 -4.91
N PHE A 102 -15.52 -4.55 -5.42
CA PHE A 102 -16.31 -5.19 -6.50
C PHE A 102 -16.70 -6.65 -6.20
N GLY A 103 -16.96 -6.99 -4.94
CA GLY A 103 -17.27 -8.36 -4.51
C GLY A 103 -16.10 -9.34 -4.64
N LYS A 104 -14.87 -8.84 -4.79
CA LYS A 104 -13.62 -9.62 -4.79
C LYS A 104 -12.78 -9.25 -3.58
N THR A 105 -12.06 -10.24 -3.06
CA THR A 105 -11.09 -10.05 -1.98
C THR A 105 -9.68 -10.10 -2.55
N ILE A 106 -8.87 -9.07 -2.26
CA ILE A 106 -7.47 -8.96 -2.65
C ILE A 106 -6.62 -8.95 -1.40
N PHE A 107 -5.54 -9.74 -1.40
CA PHE A 107 -4.58 -9.81 -0.31
C PHE A 107 -3.22 -9.27 -0.78
N GLY A 108 -2.73 -8.22 -0.13
CA GLY A 108 -1.34 -7.79 -0.22
C GLY A 108 -0.59 -8.31 0.99
N ALA A 109 0.38 -9.20 0.79
CA ALA A 109 1.17 -9.80 1.86
C ALA A 109 2.65 -9.50 1.68
N TYR A 110 3.32 -9.17 2.79
CA TYR A 110 4.77 -9.07 2.84
C TYR A 110 5.25 -9.70 4.14
N PHE A 111 5.99 -10.79 3.99
CA PHE A 111 6.62 -11.49 5.10
C PHE A 111 8.09 -11.09 5.13
N PRO A 112 8.65 -10.74 6.30
CA PRO A 112 10.07 -10.44 6.40
C PRO A 112 10.90 -11.66 5.97
N PRO A 113 12.08 -11.44 5.37
CA PRO A 113 12.97 -12.54 5.00
C PRO A 113 13.31 -13.37 6.24
N THR A 114 13.23 -14.70 6.13
CA THR A 114 13.51 -15.66 7.21
C THR A 114 15.00 -15.82 7.53
N LEU A 115 15.83 -14.86 7.13
CA LEU A 115 17.27 -14.90 7.41
C LEU A 115 17.48 -14.51 8.88
N SER A 116 17.54 -15.53 9.73
CA SER A 116 18.20 -15.44 11.03
C SER A 116 19.64 -14.98 10.81
N PRO A 117 20.19 -14.09 11.65
CA PRO A 117 21.63 -13.84 11.69
C PRO A 117 22.42 -15.12 11.96
#